data_AF-A0A497N371-F1
#
_entry.id   AF-A0A497N371-F1
#
_cell.length_a   1.000
_cell.length_b   1.000
_cell.length_c   1.000
_cell.angle_alpha   90.00
_cell.angle_beta   90.00
_cell.angle_gamma   90.00
#
_symmetry.space_group_name_H-M   'P 1'
#
loop_
_entity.id
_entity.type
_entity.pdbx_description
1 polymer ?
#
loop_
_entity_poly.entity_id
_entity_poly.type
_entity_poly.pdbx_seq_one_letter_code
_entity_poly.pdbx_strand_id
1 'polypeptide(L)'
;MISIAVPSQFNDSEIPVEPGVYLFKDDTDTVLYVGKAKNLRSRISSYFSPSNHSHKTQHLIPQIRGIDWIVVYNEVEALLLENKLVKQYMPKYNMTLKDAKS
;
A
#
# COMPACT_ATOMS: atom_id res chain seq x y z
N MET A 1 1.66 -4.02 11.36
CA MET A 1 2.84 -4.28 10.53
C MET A 1 2.85 -5.76 10.22
N ILE A 2 2.97 -6.12 8.96
CA ILE A 2 3.20 -7.51 8.50
C ILE A 2 4.52 -7.52 7.75
N SER A 3 5.38 -8.48 8.07
CA SER A 3 6.60 -8.77 7.31
C SER A 3 6.41 -10.08 6.55
N ILE A 4 6.74 -10.09 5.26
CA ILE A 4 6.66 -11.25 4.39
C ILE A 4 7.99 -11.48 3.67
N ALA A 5 8.44 -12.73 3.61
CA ALA A 5 9.66 -13.05 2.87
C ALA A 5 9.41 -13.00 1.35
N VAL A 6 8.22 -13.44 0.93
CA VAL A 6 7.75 -13.38 -0.47
C VAL A 6 6.25 -13.03 -0.52
N PRO A 7 5.76 -12.38 -1.59
CA PRO A 7 4.36 -12.00 -1.73
C PRO A 7 3.35 -13.15 -1.63
N SER A 8 3.72 -14.37 -2.00
CA SER A 8 2.84 -15.55 -1.91
C SER A 8 2.53 -16.00 -0.49
N GLN A 9 3.28 -15.53 0.51
CA GLN A 9 3.03 -15.78 1.93
C GLN A 9 2.08 -14.76 2.57
N PHE A 10 1.58 -13.80 1.79
CA PHE A 10 0.67 -12.79 2.28
C PHE A 10 -0.59 -13.41 2.90
N ASN A 11 -0.95 -12.94 4.10
CA ASN A 11 -2.19 -13.25 4.80
C ASN A 11 -2.76 -11.95 5.40
N ASP A 12 -4.08 -11.76 5.32
CA ASP A 12 -4.74 -10.50 5.63
C ASP A 12 -5.45 -10.48 7.00
N SER A 13 -5.38 -11.57 7.76
CA SER A 13 -6.12 -11.75 9.01
C SER A 13 -5.83 -10.67 10.07
N GLU A 14 -4.61 -10.14 10.08
CA GLU A 14 -4.17 -9.09 11.03
C GLU A 14 -4.53 -7.67 10.55
N ILE A 15 -4.99 -7.53 9.32
CA ILE A 15 -5.28 -6.23 8.73
C ILE A 15 -6.68 -5.78 9.14
N PRO A 16 -6.85 -4.56 9.67
CA PRO A 16 -8.15 -4.02 10.05
C PRO A 16 -9.10 -3.82 8.86
N VAL A 17 -10.41 -3.90 9.12
CA VAL A 17 -11.52 -3.58 8.23
C VAL A 17 -11.95 -2.11 8.45
N GLU A 18 -10.97 -1.21 8.55
CA GLU A 18 -11.16 0.20 8.89
C GLU A 18 -10.56 1.12 7.80
N PRO A 19 -10.98 2.39 7.74
CA PRO A 19 -10.33 3.38 6.89
C PRO A 19 -8.92 3.70 7.39
N GLY A 20 -8.01 4.00 6.46
CA GLY A 20 -6.63 4.23 6.80
C GLY A 20 -5.71 4.47 5.62
N VAL A 21 -4.43 4.59 5.95
CA VAL A 21 -3.33 4.69 4.99
C VAL A 21 -2.44 3.47 5.17
N TYR A 22 -2.00 2.86 4.07
CA TYR A 22 -1.08 1.73 4.06
C TYR A 22 0.21 2.09 3.33
N LEU A 23 1.29 1.42 3.73
CA LEU A 23 2.62 1.58 3.17
C LEU A 23 3.16 0.21 2.77
N PHE A 24 3.66 0.10 1.55
CA PHE A 24 4.43 -1.05 1.11
C PHE A 24 5.92 -0.73 1.14
N LYS A 25 6.71 -1.66 1.65
CA LYS A 25 8.15 -1.51 1.84
C LYS A 25 8.91 -2.67 1.23
N ASP A 26 10.17 -2.43 0.86
CA ASP A 26 11.11 -3.48 0.46
C ASP A 26 11.83 -4.12 1.67
N ASP A 27 12.81 -4.98 1.40
CA ASP A 27 13.66 -5.66 2.40
C ASP A 27 14.57 -4.72 3.18
N THR A 28 14.75 -3.49 2.72
CA THR A 28 15.53 -2.44 3.41
C THR A 28 14.67 -1.49 4.24
N ASP A 29 13.38 -1.80 4.41
CA ASP A 29 12.36 -0.93 5.03
C ASP A 29 12.10 0.37 4.25
N THR A 30 12.55 0.46 2.99
CA THR A 30 12.31 1.63 2.14
C THR A 30 10.85 1.64 1.66
N VAL A 31 10.16 2.76 1.85
CA VAL A 31 8.76 2.92 1.41
C VAL A 31 8.68 2.98 -0.12
N LEU A 32 8.12 1.93 -0.70
CA LEU A 32 7.91 1.79 -2.15
C LEU A 32 6.65 2.51 -2.61
N TYR A 33 5.58 2.42 -1.81
CA TYR A 33 4.26 2.95 -2.15
C TYR A 33 3.48 3.30 -0.88
N VAL A 34 2.71 4.40 -0.95
CA VAL A 34 1.71 4.79 0.05
C VAL A 34 0.36 4.92 -0.64
N GLY A 35 -0.68 4.35 -0.04
CA GLY A 35 -2.05 4.51 -0.53
C GLY A 35 -3.06 4.60 0.60
N LYS A 36 -4.24 5.12 0.30
CA LYS A 36 -5.36 5.19 1.25
C LYS A 36 -6.47 4.18 0.93
N ALA A 37 -7.25 3.82 1.94
CA ALA A 37 -8.37 2.90 1.81
C ALA A 37 -9.53 3.30 2.73
N LYS A 38 -10.78 3.02 2.29
CA LYS A 38 -11.95 2.98 3.19
C LYS A 38 -11.98 1.71 4.05
N ASN A 39 -11.32 0.66 3.56
CA ASN A 39 -11.21 -0.65 4.17
C ASN A 39 -9.80 -1.17 3.86
N LEU A 40 -8.92 -1.14 4.84
CA LEU A 40 -7.52 -1.51 4.71
C LEU A 40 -7.35 -2.95 4.24
N ARG A 41 -8.04 -3.91 4.88
CA ARG A 41 -7.99 -5.33 4.51
C ARG A 41 -8.33 -5.55 3.05
N SER A 42 -9.52 -5.14 2.62
CA SER A 42 -9.98 -5.33 1.23
C SER A 42 -9.01 -4.68 0.23
N ARG A 43 -8.52 -3.48 0.54
CA ARG A 43 -7.63 -2.75 -0.37
C ARG A 43 -6.26 -3.43 -0.49
N ILE A 44 -5.65 -3.81 0.63
CA ILE A 44 -4.33 -4.46 0.63
C ILE A 44 -4.43 -5.84 -0.02
N SER A 45 -5.41 -6.66 0.36
CA SER A 45 -5.60 -8.01 -0.20
C SER A 45 -5.80 -7.99 -1.71
N SER A 46 -6.41 -6.94 -2.26
CA SER A 46 -6.58 -6.79 -3.72
C SER A 46 -5.26 -6.82 -4.50
N TYR A 47 -4.14 -6.39 -3.92
CA TYR A 47 -2.82 -6.45 -4.56
C TYR A 47 -2.30 -7.89 -4.70
N PHE A 48 -2.68 -8.78 -3.79
CA PHE A 48 -2.17 -10.15 -3.75
C PHE A 48 -3.13 -11.17 -4.37
N SER A 49 -4.36 -10.76 -4.70
CA SER A 49 -5.31 -11.59 -5.43
C SER A 49 -4.95 -11.73 -6.92
N PRO A 50 -5.19 -12.89 -7.54
CA PRO A 50 -5.03 -13.10 -8.98
C PRO A 50 -6.04 -12.22 -9.74
N SER A 51 -5.57 -11.10 -10.28
CA SER A 51 -6.39 -10.12 -10.98
C SER A 51 -5.59 -9.44 -12.11
N ASN A 52 -6.30 -8.71 -12.98
CA ASN A 52 -5.72 -7.90 -14.05
C ASN A 52 -5.02 -6.65 -13.49
N HIS A 53 -3.92 -6.87 -12.79
CA HIS A 53 -3.04 -5.82 -12.30
C HIS A 53 -2.47 -4.99 -13.45
N SER A 54 -2.38 -3.68 -13.26
CA SER A 54 -1.63 -2.83 -14.18
C SER A 54 -0.17 -3.29 -14.25
N HIS A 55 0.52 -3.06 -15.37
CA HIS A 55 1.95 -3.38 -15.49
C HIS A 55 2.76 -2.80 -14.33
N LYS A 56 2.48 -1.56 -13.89
CA LYS A 56 3.19 -0.93 -12.77
C LYS A 56 2.95 -1.67 -11.45
N THR A 57 1.71 -2.11 -11.20
CA THR A 57 1.35 -2.91 -10.02
C THR A 57 2.06 -4.27 -10.03
N GLN A 58 2.16 -4.92 -11.20
CA GLN A 58 2.88 -6.19 -11.36
C GLN A 58 4.38 -6.06 -11.04
N HIS A 59 4.99 -4.90 -11.25
CA HIS A 59 6.38 -4.65 -10.86
C HIS A 59 6.54 -4.33 -9.36
N LEU A 60 5.53 -3.69 -8.76
CA LEU A 60 5.52 -3.36 -7.33
C LEU A 60 5.42 -4.62 -6.45
N ILE A 61 4.44 -5.50 -6.71
CA ILE A 61 4.13 -6.64 -5.83
C ILE A 61 5.36 -7.51 -5.50
N PRO A 62 6.20 -7.93 -6.48
CA PRO A 62 7.39 -8.74 -6.21
C PRO A 62 8.41 -8.11 -5.27
N GLN A 63 8.39 -6.79 -5.10
CA GLN A 63 9.33 -6.05 -4.23
C GLN A 63 8.81 -5.87 -2.80
N ILE A 64 7.54 -6.16 -2.53
CA ILE A 64 6.95 -5.97 -1.20
C ILE A 64 7.52 -7.01 -0.23
N ARG A 65 8.04 -6.53 0.89
CA ARG A 65 8.53 -7.31 2.04
C ARG A 65 7.94 -6.83 3.37
N GLY A 66 7.52 -5.57 3.44
CA GLY A 66 6.84 -5.00 4.60
C GLY A 66 5.51 -4.34 4.22
N ILE A 67 4.52 -4.50 5.08
CA ILE A 67 3.21 -3.85 4.97
C ILE A 67 2.88 -3.18 6.30
N ASP A 68 2.77 -1.86 6.26
CA ASP A 68 2.34 -1.03 7.40
C ASP A 68 1.00 -0.36 7.12
N TRP A 69 0.32 0.03 8.20
CA TRP A 69 -0.91 0.80 8.11
C TRP A 69 -1.11 1.70 9.31
N ILE A 70 -1.88 2.77 9.09
CA ILE A 70 -2.36 3.69 10.11
C ILE A 70 -3.87 3.80 9.93
N VAL A 71 -4.63 3.39 10.96
CA VAL A 71 -6.08 3.55 11.01
C VAL A 71 -6.42 5.00 11.32
N VAL A 72 -7.46 5.52 10.67
CA VAL A 72 -7.97 6.88 10.89
C VAL A 72 -9.49 6.86 11.04
N TYR A 73 -10.11 7.97 11.39
CA TYR A 73 -11.56 7.99 11.63
C TYR A 73 -12.39 8.03 10.35
N ASN A 74 -11.88 8.67 9.30
CA ASN A 74 -12.63 8.91 8.07
C ASN A 74 -11.74 9.09 6.83
N GLU A 75 -12.37 9.16 5.67
CA GLU A 75 -11.67 9.28 4.38
C GLU A 75 -10.90 10.58 4.18
N VAL A 76 -11.35 11.67 4.83
CA VAL A 76 -10.70 12.98 4.72
C VAL A 76 -9.37 12.94 5.46
N GLU A 77 -9.33 12.38 6.66
CA GLU A 77 -8.08 12.14 7.38
C GLU A 77 -7.15 11.21 6.61
N ALA A 78 -7.68 10.14 6.03
CA ALA A 78 -6.88 9.22 5.22
C ALA A 78 -6.25 9.95 4.03
N LEU A 79 -6.98 10.85 3.38
CA LEU A 79 -6.48 11.68 2.28
C LEU A 79 -5.39 12.66 2.74
N LEU A 80 -5.59 13.35 3.86
CA LEU A 80 -4.60 14.30 4.38
C LEU A 80 -3.32 13.58 4.81
N LEU A 81 -3.46 12.45 5.52
CA LEU A 81 -2.35 11.65 5.98
C LEU A 81 -1.58 11.02 4.80
N GLU A 82 -2.27 10.45 3.81
CA GLU A 82 -1.63 9.90 2.62
C GLU A 82 -0.82 10.97 1.89
N ASN A 83 -1.40 12.16 1.65
CA ASN A 83 -0.67 13.26 1.02
C ASN A 83 0.57 13.67 1.82
N LYS A 84 0.49 13.71 3.16
CA LYS A 84 1.62 14.00 4.03
C LYS A 84 2.72 12.95 3.87
N LEU A 85 2.37 11.66 3.93
CA LEU A 85 3.32 10.56 3.86
C LEU A 85 3.94 10.41 2.46
N VAL A 86 3.17 10.63 1.40
CA VAL A 86 3.69 10.66 0.02
C VAL A 86 4.71 11.77 -0.15
N LYS A 87 4.47 12.97 0.40
CA LYS A 87 5.44 14.07 0.37
C LYS A 87 6.67 13.77 1.23
N GLN A 88 6.49 13.13 2.39
CA GLN A 88 7.57 12.81 3.31
C GLN A 88 8.51 11.74 2.75
N TYR A 89 7.97 10.66 2.21
CA TYR A 89 8.78 9.52 1.75
C TYR A 89 9.14 9.56 0.27
N MET A 90 8.44 10.39 -0.53
CA MET A 90 8.55 10.42 -1.99
C MET A 90 8.66 9.03 -2.63
N PRO A 91 7.71 8.11 -2.37
CA PRO A 91 7.85 6.72 -2.78
C PRO A 91 7.96 6.60 -4.30
N LYS A 92 8.90 5.78 -4.76
CA LYS A 92 9.15 5.53 -6.20
C LYS A 92 7.86 5.28 -6.97
N TYR A 93 7.01 4.39 -6.47
CA TYR A 93 5.80 3.99 -7.19
C TYR A 93 4.69 5.03 -7.11
N ASN A 94 4.62 5.91 -6.10
CA ASN A 94 3.65 7.02 -6.11
C ASN A 94 3.95 8.05 -7.20
N MET A 95 5.23 8.30 -7.48
CA MET A 95 5.66 9.20 -8.56
C MET A 95 5.39 8.56 -9.92
N THR A 96 5.80 7.31 -10.11
CA THR A 96 5.58 6.61 -11.39
C THR A 96 4.11 6.31 -11.65
N LEU A 97 3.25 6.11 -10.63
CA LEU A 97 1.82 5.85 -10.80
C LEU A 97 0.98 7.12 -11.04
N LYS A 98 1.49 8.31 -10.72
CA LYS A 98 0.79 9.59 -10.96
C LYS A 98 0.54 9.86 -12.45
N ASP A 99 1.45 9.46 -13.33
CA ASP A 99 1.36 9.74 -14.78
C ASP A 99 0.28 8.95 -15.53
N ALA A 100 -0.42 8.00 -14.89
CA ALA A 100 -1.41 7.14 -15.55
C ALA A 100 -2.88 7.52 -15.26
N LYS A 101 -3.12 8.62 -14.53
CA LYS A 101 -4.46 9.16 -14.30
C LYS A 101 -4.47 10.67 -14.54
N SER A 102 -4.63 11.06 -15.79
CA SER A 102 -5.19 12.35 -16.20
C SER A 102 -6.44 12.09 -17.02
#